data_AF-A0A8B8Q1D2-F1
#
_entry.id   AF-A0A8B8Q1D2-F1
#
_cell.length_a   1.000
_cell.length_b   1.000
_cell.length_c   1.000
_cell.angle_alpha   90.00
_cell.angle_beta   90.00
_cell.angle_gamma   90.00
#
_symmetry.space_group_name_H-M   'P 1'
#
loop_
_entity.id
_entity.type
_entity.pdbx_description
1 polymer ?
#
loop_
_entity_poly.entity_id
_entity_poly.type
_entity_poly.pdbx_seq_one_letter_code
_entity_poly.pdbx_strand_id
1 'polypeptide(L)'
;MGKVSKGSRKGKKAWRANISTEDIHDFFEKSTKDALSGGSLAAVPSESLFFVDKARDLSVKRKIEKQREKVLRTDSVLQKNPFVQAVPSTVSKKSRKKRKEVVNNGGQGDNEDASVSVSGMVDLWADKFDGKLKKKPKHSIIPAVEVEPPGCSFNPSFESHQDSLACAVADEMQKVYKHELGPEPVPLTVQGEVIDEEDMYFLEADNGGDDDSSLENLDGDENKATENRSSKSKPVTRVELNRRARRKDLLKKEAETKKIDQLSKEIDSLPDIIQEIAKEDEEKQRRHLRRVVAQQEREKLRPPRLGKHKFEPAPMQVLLSEEITGSLRQLKGCSTLAKDRFKSLEKRGLVVPTARNRRSRR
;
A
#
# COMPACT_ATOMS: atom_id res chain seq x y z
N MET A 1 -0.30 5.88 -42.74
CA MET A 1 -0.12 5.20 -44.03
C MET A 1 -0.71 6.06 -45.14
N GLY A 2 0.10 6.90 -45.76
CA GLY A 2 -0.34 7.73 -46.89
C GLY A 2 -0.56 6.85 -48.12
N LYS A 3 -1.65 7.08 -48.85
CA LYS A 3 -1.89 6.39 -50.13
C LYS A 3 -0.83 6.86 -51.12
N VAL A 4 0.07 5.96 -51.54
CA VAL A 4 1.07 6.23 -52.59
C VAL A 4 0.34 6.67 -53.85
N SER A 5 0.71 7.83 -54.40
CA SER A 5 0.10 8.37 -55.62
C SER A 5 0.33 7.39 -56.77
N LYS A 6 -0.75 6.91 -57.41
CA LYS A 6 -0.64 5.99 -58.55
C LYS A 6 0.01 6.74 -59.73
N GLY A 7 1.29 6.49 -59.97
CA GLY A 7 2.02 7.01 -61.13
C GLY A 7 1.38 6.55 -62.45
N SER A 8 1.41 7.41 -63.47
CA SER A 8 0.84 7.13 -64.79
C SER A 8 1.49 5.89 -65.42
N ARG A 9 0.68 5.00 -65.98
CA ARG A 9 1.09 3.75 -66.64
C ARG A 9 1.06 3.86 -68.17
N LYS A 10 1.11 5.08 -68.71
CA LYS A 10 1.01 5.32 -70.15
C LYS A 10 2.40 5.10 -70.79
N GLY A 11 2.57 3.95 -71.44
CA GLY A 11 3.77 3.57 -72.18
C GLY A 11 4.65 2.50 -71.48
N LYS A 12 5.40 1.73 -72.28
CA LYS A 12 6.18 0.57 -71.79
C LYS A 12 7.24 0.91 -70.74
N LYS A 13 7.89 2.08 -70.84
CA LYS A 13 8.90 2.53 -69.87
C LYS A 13 8.28 2.86 -68.51
N ALA A 14 7.15 3.57 -68.49
CA ALA A 14 6.42 3.89 -67.26
C ALA A 14 5.80 2.64 -66.61
N TRP A 15 5.45 1.63 -67.41
CA TRP A 15 4.96 0.34 -66.90
C TRP A 15 6.04 -0.40 -66.11
N ARG A 16 7.27 -0.51 -66.64
CA ARG A 16 8.38 -1.18 -65.95
C ARG A 16 8.82 -0.50 -64.66
N ALA A 17 8.77 0.84 -64.60
CA ALA A 17 9.19 1.58 -63.42
C ALA A 17 8.14 1.58 -62.28
N ASN A 18 6.86 1.34 -62.59
CA ASN A 18 5.74 1.44 -61.63
C ASN A 18 5.10 0.07 -61.30
N ILE A 19 5.77 -1.04 -61.63
CA ILE A 19 5.42 -2.37 -61.12
C ILE A 19 6.22 -2.55 -59.84
N SER A 20 5.51 -2.76 -58.72
CA SER A 20 6.18 -3.04 -57.46
C SER A 20 6.86 -4.41 -57.53
N THR A 21 8.16 -4.43 -57.27
CA THR A 21 8.94 -5.65 -57.05
C THR A 21 9.09 -5.96 -55.55
N GLU A 22 8.41 -5.20 -54.69
CA GLU A 22 8.48 -5.32 -53.23
C GLU A 22 8.03 -6.71 -52.78
N ASP A 23 6.97 -7.28 -53.38
CA ASP A 23 6.49 -8.63 -53.04
C ASP A 23 7.55 -9.71 -53.30
N ILE A 24 8.37 -9.53 -54.33
CA ILE A 24 9.46 -10.46 -54.68
C ILE A 24 10.62 -10.29 -53.70
N HIS A 25 10.99 -9.06 -53.38
CA HIS A 25 12.03 -8.78 -52.39
C HIS A 25 11.63 -9.27 -51.00
N ASP A 26 10.39 -9.02 -50.57
CA ASP A 26 9.83 -9.49 -49.31
C ASP A 26 9.85 -11.02 -49.21
N PHE A 27 9.59 -11.72 -50.31
CA PHE A 27 9.68 -13.17 -50.36
C PHE A 27 11.11 -13.65 -50.13
N PHE A 28 12.10 -13.06 -50.81
CA PHE A 28 13.51 -13.41 -50.64
C PHE A 28 14.06 -13.05 -49.26
N GLU A 29 13.62 -11.91 -48.69
CA GLU A 29 13.97 -11.52 -47.32
C GLU A 29 13.38 -12.46 -46.29
N LYS A 30 12.12 -12.87 -46.46
CA LYS A 30 11.48 -13.86 -45.57
C LYS A 30 12.16 -15.21 -45.71
N SER A 31 12.48 -15.66 -46.92
CA SER A 31 13.17 -16.94 -47.12
C SER A 31 14.59 -16.95 -46.55
N THR A 32 15.33 -15.83 -46.65
CA THR A 32 16.66 -15.72 -46.03
C THR A 32 16.60 -15.64 -44.52
N LYS A 33 15.64 -14.90 -43.96
CA LYS A 33 15.40 -14.87 -42.50
C LYS A 33 15.01 -16.25 -41.97
N ASP A 34 14.08 -16.94 -42.64
CA ASP A 34 13.65 -18.30 -42.28
C ASP A 34 14.82 -19.30 -42.37
N ALA A 35 15.71 -19.18 -43.37
CA ALA A 35 16.89 -20.04 -43.47
C ALA A 35 17.89 -19.80 -42.32
N LEU A 36 18.04 -18.55 -41.86
CA LEU A 36 18.91 -18.20 -40.74
C LEU A 36 18.33 -18.59 -39.38
N SER A 37 17.00 -18.59 -39.22
CA SER A 37 16.30 -18.91 -37.97
C SER A 37 15.95 -20.39 -37.79
N GLY A 38 16.40 -21.27 -38.70
CA GLY A 38 16.24 -22.72 -38.59
C GLY A 38 15.07 -23.33 -39.36
N GLY A 39 14.50 -22.59 -40.32
CA GLY A 39 13.45 -23.05 -41.24
C GLY A 39 12.14 -22.28 -41.09
N SER A 40 11.25 -22.44 -42.08
CA SER A 40 9.94 -21.76 -42.06
C SER A 40 8.99 -22.44 -41.07
N LEU A 41 8.49 -21.69 -40.09
CA LEU A 41 7.53 -22.17 -39.09
C LEU A 41 6.23 -22.70 -39.71
N ALA A 42 5.88 -22.26 -40.91
CA ALA A 42 4.69 -22.73 -41.63
C ALA A 42 4.81 -24.18 -42.14
N ALA A 43 6.05 -24.69 -42.30
CA ALA A 43 6.30 -26.05 -42.76
C ALA A 43 6.35 -27.08 -41.63
N VAL A 44 6.53 -26.64 -40.37
CA VAL A 44 6.64 -27.52 -39.20
C VAL A 44 5.23 -27.92 -38.72
N PRO A 45 4.96 -29.20 -38.42
CA PRO A 45 3.67 -29.61 -37.88
C PRO A 45 3.41 -28.93 -36.54
N SER A 46 2.15 -28.52 -36.33
CA SER A 46 1.71 -27.82 -35.10
C SER A 46 2.01 -28.59 -33.82
N GLU A 47 2.03 -29.91 -33.86
CA GLU A 47 2.34 -30.78 -32.72
C GLU A 47 3.79 -30.64 -32.20
N SER A 48 4.72 -30.23 -33.06
CA SER A 48 6.11 -29.96 -32.67
C SER A 48 6.30 -28.53 -32.16
N LEU A 49 5.48 -27.58 -32.67
CA LEU A 49 5.54 -26.18 -32.28
C LEU A 49 4.91 -25.91 -30.91
N PHE A 50 3.92 -26.69 -30.51
CA PHE A 50 3.16 -26.46 -29.28
C PHE A 50 3.22 -27.66 -28.34
N PHE A 51 3.80 -27.45 -27.17
CA PHE A 51 3.71 -28.39 -26.05
C PHE A 51 2.62 -27.94 -25.07
N VAL A 52 1.68 -28.84 -24.76
CA VAL A 52 0.68 -28.60 -23.71
C VAL A 52 1.29 -28.97 -22.37
N ASP A 53 1.80 -27.96 -21.67
CA ASP A 53 2.30 -28.14 -20.31
C ASP A 53 1.15 -28.47 -19.35
N LYS A 54 1.20 -29.67 -18.78
CA LYS A 54 0.22 -30.18 -17.80
C LYS A 54 0.68 -29.98 -16.36
N ALA A 55 1.88 -29.44 -16.14
CA ALA A 55 2.38 -29.14 -14.81
C ALA A 55 1.51 -28.05 -14.15
N ARG A 56 1.07 -28.31 -12.92
CA ARG A 56 0.28 -27.35 -12.13
C ARG A 56 1.24 -26.47 -11.32
N ASP A 57 1.95 -25.57 -11.99
CA ASP A 57 2.77 -24.59 -11.30
C ASP A 57 1.92 -23.59 -10.52
N LEU A 58 1.83 -23.81 -9.20
CA LEU A 58 1.04 -23.00 -8.28
C LEU A 58 1.56 -21.55 -8.21
N SER A 59 2.86 -21.34 -8.41
CA SER A 59 3.49 -20.02 -8.44
C SER A 59 3.02 -19.19 -9.64
N VAL A 60 3.00 -19.78 -10.83
CA VAL A 60 2.53 -19.14 -12.06
C VAL A 60 1.03 -18.93 -12.00
N LYS A 61 0.26 -19.90 -11.52
CA LYS A 61 -1.20 -19.74 -11.28
C LYS A 61 -1.51 -18.59 -10.35
N ARG A 62 -0.81 -18.47 -9.21
CA ARG A 62 -0.96 -17.35 -8.29
C ARG A 62 -0.61 -16.00 -8.94
N LYS A 63 0.41 -15.94 -9.80
CA LYS A 63 0.76 -14.73 -10.55
C LYS A 63 -0.35 -14.35 -11.54
N ILE A 64 -0.91 -15.33 -12.26
CA ILE A 64 -2.01 -15.12 -13.21
C ILE A 64 -3.30 -14.71 -12.48
N GLU A 65 -3.66 -15.39 -11.40
CA GLU A 65 -4.83 -15.05 -10.57
C GLU A 65 -4.70 -13.65 -9.99
N LYS A 66 -3.54 -13.27 -9.44
CA LYS A 66 -3.26 -11.89 -9.00
C LYS A 66 -3.39 -10.85 -10.12
N GLN A 67 -3.07 -11.20 -11.37
CA GLN A 67 -3.27 -10.30 -12.50
C GLN A 67 -4.73 -10.26 -12.98
N ARG A 68 -5.47 -11.37 -12.89
CA ARG A 68 -6.90 -11.43 -13.20
C ARG A 68 -7.75 -10.72 -12.13
N GLU A 69 -7.32 -10.73 -10.89
CA GLU A 69 -7.92 -9.98 -9.78
C GLU A 69 -7.71 -8.47 -9.91
N LYS A 70 -6.67 -8.03 -10.64
CA LYS A 70 -6.48 -6.61 -10.95
C LYS A 70 -7.52 -6.16 -11.97
N VAL A 71 -8.58 -5.54 -11.46
CA VAL A 71 -9.60 -4.87 -12.26
C VAL A 71 -8.95 -3.76 -13.10
N LEU A 72 -9.34 -3.64 -14.37
CA LEU A 72 -8.88 -2.56 -15.26
C LEU A 72 -9.14 -1.20 -14.62
N ARG A 73 -8.23 -0.24 -14.86
CA ARG A 73 -8.32 1.12 -14.28
C ARG A 73 -9.67 1.79 -14.56
N THR A 74 -10.22 1.59 -15.76
CA THR A 74 -11.54 2.11 -16.19
C THR A 74 -12.65 1.52 -15.34
N ASP A 75 -12.63 0.22 -15.12
CA ASP A 75 -13.66 -0.51 -14.37
C ASP A 75 -13.54 -0.21 -12.87
N SER A 76 -12.32 -0.08 -12.37
CA SER A 76 -12.02 0.34 -10.99
C SER A 76 -12.55 1.75 -10.68
N VAL A 77 -12.52 2.68 -11.65
CA VAL A 77 -13.10 4.02 -11.50
C VAL A 77 -14.63 3.99 -11.53
N LEU A 78 -15.24 3.01 -12.18
CA LEU A 78 -16.69 2.82 -12.23
C LEU A 78 -17.25 2.05 -11.02
N GLN A 79 -16.40 1.33 -10.28
CA GLN A 79 -16.80 0.69 -9.03
C GLN A 79 -17.27 1.74 -8.01
N LYS A 80 -18.35 1.42 -7.29
CA LYS A 80 -18.90 2.30 -6.26
C LYS A 80 -17.84 2.53 -5.18
N ASN A 81 -17.37 3.77 -5.06
CA ASN A 81 -16.41 4.13 -4.03
C ASN A 81 -17.11 4.00 -2.65
N PRO A 82 -16.67 3.09 -1.76
CA PRO A 82 -17.31 2.90 -0.46
C PRO A 82 -17.20 4.13 0.45
N PHE A 83 -16.27 5.05 0.14
CA PHE A 83 -16.05 6.28 0.90
C PHE A 83 -16.92 7.47 0.45
N VAL A 84 -17.61 7.36 -0.70
CA VAL A 84 -18.46 8.43 -1.21
C VAL A 84 -19.90 7.94 -1.26
N GLN A 85 -20.72 8.38 -0.30
CA GLN A 85 -22.16 8.13 -0.33
C GLN A 85 -22.77 8.82 -1.55
N ALA A 86 -23.50 8.06 -2.38
CA ALA A 86 -24.18 8.61 -3.54
C ALA A 86 -25.16 9.71 -3.11
N VAL A 87 -25.05 10.89 -3.72
CA VAL A 87 -25.96 12.00 -3.45
C VAL A 87 -27.38 11.57 -3.82
N PRO A 88 -28.34 11.57 -2.89
CA PRO A 88 -29.71 11.21 -3.23
C PRO A 88 -30.26 12.24 -4.22
N SER A 89 -30.53 11.78 -5.45
CA SER A 89 -31.16 12.62 -6.47
C SER A 89 -32.52 13.08 -5.97
N THR A 90 -32.79 14.39 -6.06
CA THR A 90 -34.05 15.03 -5.64
C THR A 90 -35.28 14.60 -6.42
N VAL A 91 -35.12 13.78 -7.47
CA VAL A 91 -36.23 13.13 -8.16
C VAL A 91 -36.74 11.95 -7.34
N SER A 92 -37.68 12.26 -6.44
CA SER A 92 -38.50 11.29 -5.74
C SER A 92 -39.14 10.33 -6.75
N LYS A 93 -38.63 9.10 -6.85
CA LYS A 93 -39.42 8.00 -7.40
C LYS A 93 -40.56 7.77 -6.40
N LYS A 94 -41.75 8.29 -6.72
CA LYS A 94 -43.00 8.00 -6.02
C LYS A 94 -43.23 6.49 -6.09
N SER A 95 -42.76 5.74 -5.10
CA SER A 95 -43.22 4.37 -4.89
C SER A 95 -44.68 4.45 -4.45
N ARG A 96 -45.57 3.93 -5.30
CA ARG A 96 -47.00 3.74 -4.99
C ARG A 96 -47.11 2.87 -3.75
N LYS A 97 -47.32 3.47 -2.58
CA LYS A 97 -47.79 2.76 -1.39
C LYS A 97 -49.25 2.38 -1.62
N LYS A 98 -49.54 1.08 -1.65
CA LYS A 98 -50.91 0.54 -1.59
C LYS A 98 -51.61 1.13 -0.37
N ARG A 99 -52.75 1.77 -0.58
CA ARG A 99 -53.66 2.20 0.49
C ARG A 99 -54.25 0.96 1.15
N LYS A 100 -54.07 0.81 2.46
CA LYS A 100 -54.96 0.02 3.31
C LYS A 100 -56.05 0.98 3.79
N GLU A 101 -57.29 0.62 3.53
CA GLU A 101 -58.46 1.28 4.10
C GLU A 101 -58.46 1.08 5.62
N VAL A 102 -58.64 2.19 6.35
CA VAL A 102 -59.04 2.17 7.75
C VAL A 102 -60.24 3.08 7.86
N VAL A 103 -61.28 2.49 8.43
CA VAL A 103 -62.63 2.99 8.67
C VAL A 103 -62.57 4.26 9.54
N ASN A 104 -63.27 5.31 9.11
CA ASN A 104 -63.61 6.47 9.93
C ASN A 104 -64.92 6.17 10.67
N ASN A 105 -64.88 6.17 12.00
CA ASN A 105 -66.04 6.44 12.83
C ASN A 105 -66.02 7.91 13.23
N GLY A 106 -67.17 8.57 13.06
CA GLY A 106 -67.36 9.99 13.29
C GLY A 106 -67.37 10.38 14.77
N GLY A 107 -67.18 11.68 14.98
CA GLY A 107 -67.36 12.38 16.26
C GLY A 107 -67.12 13.87 16.04
N GLN A 108 -68.21 14.61 15.91
CA GLN A 108 -68.27 16.08 15.85
C GLN A 108 -67.76 16.72 17.15
N GLY A 109 -67.26 17.95 17.01
CA GLY A 109 -66.89 18.83 18.10
C GLY A 109 -66.35 20.15 17.56
N ASP A 110 -67.27 21.03 17.17
CA ASP A 110 -67.00 22.41 16.77
C ASP A 110 -66.39 23.21 17.92
N ASN A 111 -65.47 24.12 17.59
CA ASN A 111 -65.50 25.52 18.04
C ASN A 111 -64.36 26.31 17.36
N GLU A 112 -64.77 27.22 16.48
CA GLU A 112 -63.96 28.37 16.08
C GLU A 112 -63.95 29.39 17.22
N ASP A 113 -62.78 29.83 17.64
CA ASP A 113 -62.61 31.16 18.22
C ASP A 113 -61.33 31.77 17.64
N ALA A 114 -61.54 32.83 16.87
CA ALA A 114 -60.49 33.68 16.35
C ALA A 114 -59.99 34.61 17.47
N SER A 115 -58.70 34.51 17.80
CA SER A 115 -57.97 35.61 18.44
C SER A 115 -56.65 35.84 17.71
N VAL A 116 -56.64 36.91 16.92
CA VAL A 116 -55.46 37.56 16.38
C VAL A 116 -54.53 37.94 17.54
N SER A 117 -53.27 37.50 17.54
CA SER A 117 -52.11 38.35 17.86
C SER A 117 -50.80 37.56 18.02
N VAL A 118 -49.73 38.25 17.60
CA VAL A 118 -48.31 37.93 17.72
C VAL A 118 -47.80 36.94 16.67
N SER A 119 -47.27 37.51 15.58
CA SER A 119 -46.02 37.09 14.95
C SER A 119 -45.20 36.23 15.89
N GLY A 120 -45.37 34.90 15.81
CA GLY A 120 -44.72 33.98 16.74
C GLY A 120 -43.22 34.14 16.61
N MET A 121 -42.61 34.87 17.54
CA MET A 121 -41.19 34.81 17.81
C MET A 121 -40.95 33.39 18.27
N VAL A 122 -40.71 32.50 17.32
CA VAL A 122 -40.23 31.16 17.59
C VAL A 122 -38.92 31.37 18.33
N ASP A 123 -38.87 30.92 19.57
CA ASP A 123 -37.66 30.96 20.37
C ASP A 123 -36.59 30.14 19.63
N LEU A 124 -35.68 30.86 18.97
CA LEU A 124 -34.58 30.31 18.17
C LEU A 124 -33.65 29.43 19.03
N TRP A 125 -33.77 29.53 20.35
CA TRP A 125 -32.95 28.82 21.34
C TRP A 125 -33.74 27.78 22.14
N ALA A 126 -35.04 27.59 21.86
CA ALA A 126 -35.81 26.52 22.48
C ALA A 126 -35.28 25.17 21.98
N ASP A 127 -34.83 24.33 22.91
CA ASP A 127 -34.18 23.03 22.67
C ASP A 127 -35.11 21.97 22.01
N LYS A 128 -36.37 22.34 21.74
CA LYS A 128 -37.42 21.50 21.14
C LYS A 128 -37.95 22.14 19.86
N PHE A 129 -37.15 22.06 18.80
CA PHE A 129 -37.60 22.38 17.45
C PHE A 129 -38.10 21.09 16.77
N ASP A 130 -39.43 20.90 16.70
CA ASP A 130 -40.06 19.72 16.07
C ASP A 130 -39.96 19.72 14.52
N GLY A 131 -39.32 20.74 13.95
CA GLY A 131 -38.99 20.78 12.54
C GLY A 131 -37.85 19.82 12.19
N LYS A 132 -38.04 19.00 11.15
CA LYS A 132 -37.01 18.11 10.58
C LYS A 132 -35.83 18.91 10.01
N LEU A 133 -34.96 19.43 10.86
CA LEU A 133 -33.69 20.04 10.46
C LEU A 133 -32.78 18.95 9.92
N LYS A 134 -32.59 18.96 8.60
CA LYS A 134 -31.62 18.07 7.93
C LYS A 134 -30.24 18.41 8.50
N LYS A 135 -29.72 17.55 9.38
CA LYS A 135 -28.35 17.65 9.90
C LYS A 135 -27.40 17.68 8.69
N LYS A 136 -26.77 18.84 8.45
CA LYS A 136 -25.77 18.95 7.38
C LYS A 136 -24.58 18.05 7.73
N PRO A 137 -24.00 17.33 6.75
CA PRO A 137 -22.80 16.52 7.00
C PRO A 137 -21.68 17.45 7.49
N LYS A 138 -21.00 17.06 8.58
CA LYS A 138 -19.82 17.77 9.07
C LYS A 138 -18.65 17.44 8.14
N HIS A 139 -17.89 18.44 7.72
CA HIS A 139 -16.73 18.29 6.83
C HIS A 139 -15.50 17.69 7.54
N SER A 140 -15.43 17.81 8.86
CA SER A 140 -14.35 17.27 9.70
C SER A 140 -14.91 16.72 11.02
N ILE A 141 -14.21 15.73 11.59
CA ILE A 141 -14.49 15.20 12.93
C ILE A 141 -14.05 16.20 14.01
N ILE A 142 -12.96 16.92 13.73
CA ILE A 142 -12.35 17.93 14.60
C ILE A 142 -13.31 19.12 14.77
N PRO A 143 -13.54 19.62 16.00
CA PRO A 143 -14.40 20.77 16.27
C PRO A 143 -13.87 22.05 15.61
N ALA A 144 -14.76 22.99 15.32
CA ALA A 144 -14.40 24.26 14.69
C ALA A 144 -13.52 25.15 15.60
N VAL A 145 -13.76 25.07 16.91
CA VAL A 145 -13.02 25.78 17.94
C VAL A 145 -12.58 24.73 18.96
N GLU A 146 -11.28 24.59 19.11
CA GLU A 146 -10.69 23.78 20.18
C GLU A 146 -10.56 24.65 21.43
N VAL A 147 -10.95 24.09 22.56
CA VAL A 147 -10.81 24.76 23.85
C VAL A 147 -9.39 24.52 24.34
N GLU A 148 -8.65 25.59 24.59
CA GLU A 148 -7.31 25.51 25.16
C GLU A 148 -7.35 25.02 26.62
N PRO A 149 -6.27 24.40 27.13
CA PRO A 149 -6.22 23.94 28.51
C PRO A 149 -6.33 25.11 29.51
N PRO A 150 -6.85 24.86 30.73
CA PRO A 150 -7.10 25.90 31.72
C PRO A 150 -5.83 26.66 32.16
N GLY A 151 -4.65 26.04 32.05
CA GLY A 151 -3.37 26.65 32.32
C GLY A 151 -2.97 27.78 31.37
N CYS A 152 -3.61 27.91 30.21
CA CYS A 152 -3.42 29.02 29.27
C CYS A 152 -4.27 30.25 29.62
N SER A 153 -5.11 30.17 30.66
CA SER A 153 -5.90 31.31 31.09
C SER A 153 -5.01 32.43 31.66
N PHE A 154 -5.60 33.62 31.82
CA PHE A 154 -4.88 34.79 32.33
C PHE A 154 -4.39 34.60 33.78
N ASN A 155 -5.21 33.97 34.62
CA ASN A 155 -4.92 33.71 36.03
C ASN A 155 -5.21 32.24 36.34
N PRO A 156 -4.36 31.33 35.86
CA PRO A 156 -4.54 29.89 36.02
C PRO A 156 -4.21 29.46 37.46
N SER A 157 -4.75 28.31 37.88
CA SER A 157 -4.24 27.66 39.09
C SER A 157 -2.80 27.19 38.85
N PHE A 158 -1.98 27.16 39.92
CA PHE A 158 -0.57 26.79 39.80
C PHE A 158 -0.37 25.42 39.13
N GLU A 159 -1.14 24.40 39.54
CA GLU A 159 -1.08 23.06 38.95
C GLU A 159 -1.41 23.08 37.45
N SER A 160 -2.54 23.70 37.09
CA SER A 160 -2.95 23.79 35.68
C SER A 160 -1.94 24.54 34.82
N HIS A 161 -1.29 25.57 35.39
CA HIS A 161 -0.26 26.35 34.70
C HIS A 161 0.98 25.51 34.44
N GLN A 162 1.46 24.78 35.45
CA GLN A 162 2.61 23.88 35.31
C GLN A 162 2.33 22.77 34.31
N ASP A 163 1.13 22.21 34.29
CA ASP A 163 0.76 21.18 33.30
C ASP A 163 0.82 21.72 31.86
N SER A 164 0.24 22.88 31.61
CA SER A 164 0.29 23.54 30.30
C SER A 164 1.73 23.92 29.91
N LEU A 165 2.51 24.44 30.86
CA LEU A 165 3.91 24.82 30.65
C LEU A 165 4.77 23.58 30.34
N ALA A 166 4.57 22.49 31.07
CA ALA A 166 5.25 21.22 30.84
C ALA A 166 4.96 20.67 29.44
N CYS A 167 3.72 20.77 28.96
CA CYS A 167 3.36 20.40 27.59
C CYS A 167 4.10 21.26 26.55
N ALA A 168 4.14 22.58 26.76
CA ALA A 168 4.85 23.50 25.86
C ALA A 168 6.37 23.24 25.84
N VAL A 169 6.98 22.98 27.01
CA VAL A 169 8.39 22.62 27.13
C VAL A 169 8.69 21.30 26.44
N ALA A 170 7.82 20.30 26.59
CA ALA A 170 7.99 19.01 25.91
C ALA A 170 8.00 19.17 24.38
N ASP A 171 7.14 20.00 23.81
CA ASP A 171 7.10 20.27 22.37
C ASP A 171 8.38 20.96 21.87
N GLU A 172 8.93 21.92 22.63
CA GLU A 172 10.19 22.58 22.27
C GLU A 172 11.39 21.64 22.42
N MET A 173 11.46 20.86 23.52
CA MET A 173 12.51 19.86 23.73
C MET A 173 12.50 18.79 22.64
N GLN A 174 11.33 18.38 22.15
CA GLN A 174 11.24 17.47 21.00
C GLN A 174 11.87 18.06 19.73
N LYS A 175 11.75 19.38 19.50
CA LYS A 175 12.41 20.04 18.35
C LYS A 175 13.91 20.06 18.53
N VAL A 176 14.39 20.32 19.74
CA VAL A 176 15.82 20.29 20.10
C VAL A 176 16.38 18.89 19.89
N TYR A 177 15.77 17.86 20.49
CA TYR A 177 16.23 16.47 20.32
C TYR A 177 16.19 16.01 18.87
N LYS A 178 15.19 16.44 18.09
CA LYS A 178 15.14 16.11 16.66
C LYS A 178 16.29 16.74 15.88
N HIS A 179 16.76 17.91 16.29
CA HIS A 179 17.91 18.56 15.69
C HIS A 179 19.22 17.91 16.13
N GLU A 180 19.36 17.59 17.42
CA GLU A 180 20.59 17.03 18.00
C GLU A 180 20.82 15.54 17.66
N LEU A 181 19.76 14.73 17.73
CA LEU A 181 19.83 13.29 17.40
C LEU A 181 19.52 13.01 15.93
N GLY A 182 19.12 14.04 15.18
CA GLY A 182 18.81 13.91 13.76
C GLY A 182 20.06 13.60 12.95
N PRO A 183 19.96 12.81 11.86
CA PRO A 183 21.08 12.67 10.94
C PRO A 183 21.43 14.05 10.37
N GLU A 184 22.72 14.39 10.35
CA GLU A 184 23.17 15.61 9.70
C GLU A 184 22.79 15.58 8.21
N PRO A 185 22.32 16.71 7.65
CA PRO A 185 21.97 16.75 6.24
C PRO A 185 23.21 16.45 5.40
N VAL A 186 23.07 15.52 4.45
CA VAL A 186 24.15 15.21 3.51
C VAL A 186 24.58 16.52 2.83
N PRO A 187 25.87 16.89 2.88
CA PRO A 187 26.35 18.12 2.27
C PRO A 187 26.03 18.10 0.77
N LEU A 188 25.58 19.24 0.25
CA LEU A 188 25.17 19.40 -1.16
C LEU A 188 26.31 19.10 -2.14
N THR A 189 27.54 19.30 -1.70
CA THR A 189 28.76 19.00 -2.45
C THR A 189 29.73 18.30 -1.50
N VAL A 190 29.87 16.98 -1.66
CA VAL A 190 31.03 16.25 -1.16
C VAL A 190 32.12 16.47 -2.20
N GLN A 191 33.23 17.13 -1.84
CA GLN A 191 34.41 17.13 -2.71
C GLN A 191 34.88 15.67 -2.76
N GLY A 192 34.82 15.04 -3.93
CA GLY A 192 35.19 13.64 -4.07
C GLY A 192 36.67 13.48 -3.73
N GLU A 193 36.98 12.78 -2.64
CA GLU A 193 38.27 12.14 -2.51
C GLU A 193 38.41 11.10 -3.62
N VAL A 194 39.59 11.03 -4.23
CA VAL A 194 39.91 10.01 -5.22
C VAL A 194 39.85 8.67 -4.48
N ILE A 195 38.88 7.83 -4.84
CA ILE A 195 38.76 6.48 -4.29
C ILE A 195 39.99 5.71 -4.78
N ASP A 196 40.81 5.21 -3.86
CA ASP A 196 41.97 4.38 -4.20
C ASP A 196 41.49 3.11 -4.91
N GLU A 197 42.30 2.59 -5.84
CA GLU A 197 41.91 1.50 -6.75
C GLU A 197 41.46 0.22 -6.00
N GLU A 198 41.89 0.03 -4.76
CA GLU A 198 41.55 -1.08 -3.87
C GLU A 198 40.09 -1.03 -3.37
N ASP A 199 39.55 0.18 -3.13
CA ASP A 199 38.18 0.38 -2.65
C ASP A 199 37.13 0.25 -3.77
N MET A 200 37.54 0.40 -5.03
CA MET A 200 36.67 0.13 -6.18
C MET A 200 36.29 -1.34 -6.28
N TYR A 201 37.19 -2.27 -5.92
CA TYR A 201 36.92 -3.71 -5.97
C TYR A 201 35.84 -4.16 -4.98
N PHE A 202 35.68 -3.46 -3.86
CA PHE A 202 34.65 -3.78 -2.86
C PHE A 202 33.25 -3.32 -3.29
N LEU A 203 33.16 -2.28 -4.13
CA LEU A 203 31.90 -1.73 -4.61
C LEU A 203 31.33 -2.52 -5.80
N GLU A 204 32.19 -3.15 -6.61
CA GLU A 204 31.75 -4.01 -7.73
C GLU A 204 31.18 -5.37 -7.27
N ALA A 205 31.57 -5.86 -6.08
CA ALA A 205 31.12 -7.16 -5.58
C ALA A 205 29.62 -7.22 -5.22
N ASP A 206 28.99 -6.09 -4.84
CA ASP A 206 27.57 -6.05 -4.42
C ASP A 206 26.60 -5.67 -5.56
N ASN A 207 27.11 -5.26 -6.72
CA ASN A 207 26.30 -5.06 -7.94
C ASN A 207 26.30 -6.30 -8.87
N GLY A 208 26.90 -7.40 -8.41
CA GLY A 208 26.84 -8.70 -9.04
C GLY A 208 25.49 -9.35 -8.81
N GLY A 209 24.60 -9.24 -9.78
CA GLY A 209 23.41 -10.08 -9.86
C GLY A 209 23.79 -11.55 -9.69
N ASP A 210 23.07 -12.20 -8.79
CA ASP A 210 22.97 -13.64 -8.57
C ASP A 210 22.78 -14.39 -9.91
N ASP A 211 23.90 -14.75 -10.55
CA ASP A 211 23.97 -15.77 -11.60
C ASP A 211 24.57 -17.03 -10.97
N ASP A 212 23.70 -17.81 -10.35
CA ASP A 212 23.93 -19.22 -10.09
C ASP A 212 24.05 -19.95 -11.43
N SER A 213 25.28 -20.19 -11.89
CA SER A 213 25.53 -21.33 -12.76
C SER A 213 26.93 -21.93 -12.56
N SER A 214 26.89 -23.18 -12.06
CA SER A 214 27.90 -24.22 -12.28
C SER A 214 29.09 -24.26 -11.32
N LEU A 215 28.85 -24.72 -10.09
CA LEU A 215 29.85 -25.44 -9.30
C LEU A 215 29.57 -26.95 -9.33
N GLU A 216 29.76 -27.55 -10.51
CA GLU A 216 29.91 -29.00 -10.64
C GLU A 216 31.34 -29.32 -11.12
N ASN A 217 32.05 -30.10 -10.30
CA ASN A 217 33.22 -30.92 -10.62
C ASN A 217 34.54 -30.18 -10.88
N LEU A 218 35.27 -29.90 -9.79
CA LEU A 218 36.73 -29.76 -9.80
C LEU A 218 37.32 -30.94 -9.01
N ASP A 219 37.51 -32.06 -9.70
CA ASP A 219 38.45 -33.10 -9.29
C ASP A 219 39.88 -32.53 -9.45
N GLY A 220 40.34 -31.86 -8.39
CA GLY A 220 41.73 -31.47 -8.21
C GLY A 220 42.52 -32.63 -7.62
N ASP A 221 43.30 -33.29 -8.47
CA ASP A 221 44.40 -34.15 -8.04
C ASP A 221 45.52 -33.29 -7.45
N GLU A 222 45.67 -33.29 -6.12
CA GLU A 222 46.95 -33.03 -5.47
C GLU A 222 47.17 -33.93 -4.26
N ASN A 223 48.23 -34.72 -4.39
CA ASN A 223 48.76 -35.69 -3.44
C ASN A 223 49.01 -35.12 -2.03
N LYS A 224 48.40 -35.74 -1.01
CA LYS A 224 49.07 -35.99 0.27
C LYS A 224 49.07 -37.49 0.57
N ALA A 225 50.24 -38.08 0.36
CA ALA A 225 50.59 -39.42 0.77
C ALA A 225 50.38 -39.60 2.29
N THR A 226 49.44 -40.44 2.65
CA THR A 226 49.59 -41.33 3.82
C THR A 226 49.28 -42.75 3.36
N GLU A 227 50.19 -43.65 3.72
CA GLU A 227 50.30 -45.01 3.23
C GLU A 227 49.00 -45.82 3.46
N ASN A 228 48.24 -46.05 2.40
CA ASN A 228 47.26 -47.14 2.36
C ASN A 228 47.73 -48.15 1.34
N ARG A 229 48.41 -49.20 1.82
CA ARG A 229 48.67 -50.41 1.06
C ARG A 229 47.36 -50.88 0.44
N SER A 230 47.25 -50.84 -0.88
CA SER A 230 46.13 -51.41 -1.61
C SER A 230 46.18 -52.94 -1.49
N SER A 231 45.58 -53.47 -0.42
CA SER A 231 45.41 -54.90 -0.28
C SER A 231 44.54 -55.37 -1.45
N LYS A 232 45.13 -56.13 -2.38
CA LYS A 232 44.42 -56.79 -3.48
C LYS A 232 43.18 -57.49 -2.90
N SER A 233 41.99 -56.96 -3.18
CA SER A 233 40.75 -57.58 -2.72
C SER A 233 40.62 -58.93 -3.39
N LYS A 234 40.53 -60.00 -2.60
CA LYS A 234 40.27 -61.35 -3.12
C LYS A 234 38.94 -61.33 -3.90
N PRO A 235 38.83 -62.07 -5.02
CA PRO A 235 37.58 -62.16 -5.77
C PRO A 235 36.49 -62.71 -4.85
N VAL A 236 35.43 -61.93 -4.66
CA VAL A 236 34.29 -62.28 -3.82
C VAL A 236 33.57 -63.47 -4.45
N THR A 237 33.35 -64.51 -3.66
CA THR A 237 32.67 -65.71 -4.14
C THR A 237 31.19 -65.43 -4.43
N ARG A 238 30.57 -66.19 -5.34
CA ARG A 238 29.13 -66.04 -5.67
C ARG A 238 28.21 -66.10 -4.45
N VAL A 239 28.60 -66.85 -3.42
CA VAL A 239 27.87 -66.98 -2.14
C VAL A 239 27.93 -65.69 -1.33
N GLU A 240 29.09 -65.03 -1.26
CA GLU A 240 29.27 -63.75 -0.57
C GLU A 240 28.52 -62.61 -1.27
N LEU A 241 28.45 -62.62 -2.61
CA LEU A 241 27.60 -61.68 -3.38
C LEU A 241 26.12 -61.85 -3.05
N ASN A 242 25.62 -63.09 -2.99
CA ASN A 242 24.23 -63.36 -2.60
C ASN A 242 23.95 -62.99 -1.14
N ARG A 243 24.91 -63.21 -0.23
CA ARG A 243 24.81 -62.77 1.18
C ARG A 243 24.76 -61.25 1.30
N ARG A 244 25.54 -60.52 0.49
CA ARG A 244 25.53 -59.05 0.42
C ARG A 244 24.23 -58.52 -0.18
N ALA A 245 23.70 -59.14 -1.23
CA ALA A 245 22.42 -58.80 -1.82
C ALA A 245 21.28 -58.94 -0.81
N ARG A 246 21.19 -60.07 -0.09
CA ARG A 246 20.18 -60.27 0.97
C ARG A 246 20.27 -59.24 2.10
N ARG A 247 21.48 -58.89 2.54
CA ARG A 247 21.67 -57.82 3.54
C ARG A 247 21.23 -56.46 3.01
N LYS A 248 21.56 -56.14 1.75
CA LYS A 248 21.14 -54.89 1.10
C LYS A 248 19.61 -54.80 1.01
N ASP A 249 18.93 -55.90 0.71
CA ASP A 249 17.47 -55.93 0.61
C ASP A 249 16.79 -55.82 1.98
N LEU A 250 17.37 -56.43 3.03
CA LEU A 250 16.91 -56.22 4.41
C LEU A 250 17.07 -54.76 4.84
N LEU A 251 18.24 -54.16 4.59
CA LEU A 251 18.48 -52.74 4.91
C LEU A 251 17.53 -51.80 4.16
N LYS A 252 17.18 -52.13 2.90
CA LYS A 252 16.18 -51.37 2.13
C LYS A 252 14.80 -51.47 2.77
N LYS A 253 14.36 -52.67 3.12
CA LYS A 253 13.06 -52.89 3.78
C LYS A 253 12.99 -52.18 5.13
N GLU A 254 14.05 -52.26 5.93
CA GLU A 254 14.13 -51.53 7.20
C GLU A 254 14.14 -50.01 6.99
N ALA A 255 14.77 -49.51 5.92
CA ALA A 255 14.71 -48.10 5.58
C ALA A 255 13.29 -47.69 5.12
N GLU A 256 12.59 -48.55 4.40
CA GLU A 256 11.20 -48.33 3.96
C GLU A 256 10.24 -48.33 5.14
N THR A 257 10.35 -49.27 6.08
CA THR A 257 9.51 -49.26 7.30
C THR A 257 9.79 -48.03 8.14
N LYS A 258 11.05 -47.63 8.32
CA LYS A 258 11.41 -46.39 9.02
C LYS A 258 10.83 -45.15 8.35
N LYS A 259 10.78 -45.11 7.01
CA LYS A 259 10.13 -44.01 6.27
C LYS A 259 8.62 -44.00 6.50
N ILE A 260 7.97 -45.18 6.48
CA ILE A 260 6.53 -45.29 6.75
C ILE A 260 6.22 -44.84 8.19
N ASP A 261 7.04 -45.26 9.17
CA ASP A 261 6.91 -44.86 10.57
C ASP A 261 7.18 -43.35 10.78
N GLN A 262 8.02 -42.73 9.96
CA GLN A 262 8.23 -41.27 9.95
C GLN A 262 6.99 -40.56 9.41
N LEU A 263 6.45 -41.03 8.28
CA LEU A 263 5.23 -40.47 7.68
C LEU A 263 4.02 -40.62 8.61
N SER A 264 3.87 -41.74 9.32
CA SER A 264 2.77 -41.91 10.28
C SER A 264 2.88 -40.91 11.43
N LYS A 265 4.10 -40.68 11.96
CA LYS A 265 4.34 -39.68 13.01
C LYS A 265 4.04 -38.25 12.55
N GLU A 266 4.35 -37.92 11.29
CA GLU A 266 4.00 -36.63 10.69
C GLU A 266 2.48 -36.48 10.50
N ILE A 267 1.78 -37.55 10.15
CA ILE A 267 0.32 -37.55 10.02
C ILE A 267 -0.34 -37.38 11.39
N ASP A 268 0.18 -38.06 12.41
CA ASP A 268 -0.35 -37.99 13.77
C ASP A 268 -0.16 -36.61 14.42
N SER A 269 0.86 -35.84 14.00
CA SER A 269 1.10 -34.47 14.49
C SER A 269 0.31 -33.39 13.74
N LEU A 270 -0.37 -33.72 12.64
CA LEU A 270 -1.17 -32.75 11.87
C LEU A 270 -2.22 -32.00 12.69
N PRO A 271 -2.97 -32.62 13.63
CA PRO A 271 -3.94 -31.90 14.45
C PRO A 271 -3.31 -30.83 15.32
N ASP A 272 -2.13 -31.10 15.88
CA ASP A 272 -1.39 -30.15 16.72
C ASP A 272 -0.89 -28.97 15.87
N ILE A 273 -0.37 -29.25 14.67
CA ILE A 273 0.04 -28.24 13.70
C ILE A 273 -1.15 -27.35 13.28
N ILE A 274 -2.32 -27.95 13.04
CA ILE A 274 -3.54 -27.18 12.70
C ILE A 274 -3.96 -26.27 13.86
N GLN A 275 -3.89 -26.75 15.09
CA GLN A 275 -4.19 -25.93 16.27
C GLN A 275 -3.17 -24.81 16.47
N GLU A 276 -1.89 -25.06 16.19
CA GLU A 276 -0.84 -24.05 16.23
C GLU A 276 -1.07 -22.96 15.17
N ILE A 277 -1.35 -23.36 13.92
CA ILE A 277 -1.68 -22.43 12.83
C ILE A 277 -2.91 -21.58 13.20
N ALA A 278 -3.96 -22.19 13.76
CA ALA A 278 -5.15 -21.46 14.18
C ALA A 278 -4.84 -20.41 15.26
N LYS A 279 -4.02 -20.75 16.27
CA LYS A 279 -3.57 -19.80 17.29
C LYS A 279 -2.73 -18.68 16.69
N GLU A 280 -1.81 -19.01 15.78
CA GLU A 280 -0.97 -18.02 15.10
C GLU A 280 -1.80 -17.05 14.24
N ASP A 281 -2.81 -17.57 13.53
CA ASP A 281 -3.73 -16.76 12.74
C ASP A 281 -4.60 -15.85 13.61
N GLU A 282 -5.10 -16.34 14.75
CA GLU A 282 -5.79 -15.50 15.74
C GLU A 282 -4.90 -14.38 16.27
N GLU A 283 -3.62 -14.67 16.57
CA GLU A 283 -2.66 -13.65 16.99
C GLU A 283 -2.39 -12.63 15.89
N LYS A 284 -2.18 -13.09 14.64
CA LYS A 284 -2.01 -12.22 13.47
C LYS A 284 -3.22 -11.31 13.28
N GLN A 285 -4.43 -11.85 13.41
CA GLN A 285 -5.68 -11.08 13.36
C GLN A 285 -5.76 -10.06 14.50
N ARG A 286 -5.43 -10.43 15.74
CA ARG A 286 -5.38 -9.49 16.88
C ARG A 286 -4.36 -8.38 16.65
N ARG A 287 -3.17 -8.69 16.15
CA ARG A 287 -2.13 -7.70 15.80
C ARG A 287 -2.61 -6.77 14.69
N HIS A 288 -3.26 -7.31 13.66
CA HIS A 288 -3.85 -6.53 12.57
C HIS A 288 -4.95 -5.60 13.09
N LEU A 289 -5.90 -6.11 13.88
CA LEU A 289 -6.98 -5.33 14.48
C LEU A 289 -6.43 -4.19 15.34
N ARG A 290 -5.43 -4.46 16.20
CA ARG A 290 -4.76 -3.41 16.99
C ARG A 290 -4.16 -2.32 16.10
N ARG A 291 -3.51 -2.70 15.00
CA ARG A 291 -2.95 -1.75 14.03
C ARG A 291 -4.03 -0.91 13.36
N VAL A 292 -5.12 -1.54 12.91
CA VAL A 292 -6.24 -0.86 12.26
C VAL A 292 -6.93 0.10 13.24
N VAL A 293 -7.20 -0.33 14.47
CA VAL A 293 -7.81 0.52 15.51
C VAL A 293 -6.91 1.72 15.82
N ALA A 294 -5.61 1.49 16.04
CA ALA A 294 -4.66 2.58 16.29
C ALA A 294 -4.55 3.55 15.09
N GLN A 295 -4.62 3.04 13.86
CA GLN A 295 -4.67 3.88 12.66
C GLN A 295 -5.96 4.71 12.62
N GLN A 296 -7.12 4.10 12.86
CA GLN A 296 -8.40 4.81 12.89
C GLN A 296 -8.45 5.88 13.98
N GLU A 297 -7.90 5.61 15.17
CA GLU A 297 -7.78 6.61 16.25
C GLU A 297 -6.86 7.76 15.84
N ARG A 298 -5.70 7.44 15.26
CA ARG A 298 -4.77 8.44 14.73
C ARG A 298 -5.40 9.27 13.63
N GLU A 299 -6.16 8.68 12.72
CA GLU A 299 -6.84 9.39 11.62
C GLU A 299 -7.99 10.27 12.11
N LYS A 300 -8.70 9.88 13.18
CA LYS A 300 -9.72 10.73 13.81
C LYS A 300 -9.13 12.01 14.42
N LEU A 301 -7.91 11.91 14.95
CA LEU A 301 -7.20 13.03 15.61
C LEU A 301 -6.36 13.85 14.64
N ARG A 302 -5.73 13.19 13.66
CA ARG A 302 -4.78 13.81 12.74
C ARG A 302 -5.53 14.58 11.65
N PRO A 303 -5.09 15.80 11.33
CA PRO A 303 -5.64 16.55 10.20
C PRO A 303 -5.40 15.82 8.87
N PRO A 304 -6.36 15.87 7.92
CA PRO A 304 -6.22 15.25 6.62
C PRO A 304 -5.13 15.95 5.80
N ARG A 305 -4.34 15.17 5.05
CA ARG A 305 -3.29 15.72 4.17
C ARG A 305 -3.89 16.07 2.80
N LEU A 306 -4.18 17.36 2.60
CA LEU A 306 -4.75 17.86 1.34
C LEU A 306 -3.70 18.21 0.27
N GLY A 307 -2.43 18.42 0.66
CA GLY A 307 -1.40 18.91 -0.25
C GLY A 307 0.00 18.42 0.06
N LYS A 308 1.00 19.09 -0.55
CA LYS A 308 2.42 18.75 -0.39
C LYS A 308 2.87 18.85 1.06
N HIS A 309 2.52 19.94 1.73
CA HIS A 309 2.94 20.21 3.10
C HIS A 309 2.05 19.50 4.13
N LYS A 310 2.67 19.07 5.23
CA LYS A 310 1.95 18.52 6.39
C LYS A 310 1.45 19.69 7.24
N PHE A 311 0.35 19.48 7.95
CA PHE A 311 -0.10 20.45 8.95
C PHE A 311 0.91 20.48 10.10
N GLU A 312 1.31 21.70 10.45
CA GLU A 312 2.14 21.97 11.63
C GLU A 312 1.27 22.75 12.63
N PRO A 313 1.11 22.25 13.87
CA PRO A 313 0.35 22.92 14.90
C PRO A 313 1.03 24.23 15.30
N ALA A 314 0.23 25.22 15.71
CA ALA A 314 0.78 26.41 16.35
C ALA A 314 1.34 26.04 17.74
N PRO A 315 2.43 26.69 18.19
CA PRO A 315 2.94 26.49 19.54
C PRO A 315 1.89 26.89 20.57
N MET A 316 1.81 26.14 21.67
CA MET A 316 0.88 26.41 22.77
C MET A 316 1.18 27.78 23.37
N GLN A 317 0.14 28.57 23.60
CA GLN A 317 0.26 29.92 24.17
C GLN A 317 0.10 29.85 25.69
N VAL A 318 1.21 29.78 26.41
CA VAL A 318 1.23 29.76 27.87
C VAL A 318 2.04 30.96 28.35
N LEU A 319 1.51 31.69 29.34
CA LEU A 319 2.26 32.76 30.01
C LEU A 319 3.41 32.15 30.82
N LEU A 320 4.56 32.80 30.84
CA LEU A 320 5.65 32.38 31.74
C LEU A 320 5.31 32.72 33.19
N SER A 321 5.94 32.05 34.17
CA SER A 321 5.74 32.32 35.60
C SER A 321 6.02 33.79 35.97
N GLU A 322 6.97 34.43 35.29
CA GLU A 322 7.30 35.86 35.47
C GLU A 322 6.23 36.80 34.90
N GLU A 323 5.43 36.31 33.95
CA GLU A 323 4.42 37.11 33.25
C GLU A 323 3.03 37.02 33.92
N ILE A 324 2.84 36.06 34.80
CA ILE A 324 1.62 35.90 35.60
C ILE A 324 1.65 36.92 36.75
N THR A 325 1.03 38.08 36.51
CA THR A 325 0.98 39.19 37.48
C THR A 325 -0.38 39.34 38.16
N GLY A 326 -1.40 38.60 37.70
CA GLY A 326 -2.78 38.69 38.19
C GLY A 326 -3.52 39.99 37.80
N SER A 327 -2.86 40.97 37.18
CA SER A 327 -3.47 42.22 36.69
C SER A 327 -3.63 42.27 35.17
N LEU A 328 -4.86 42.39 34.68
CA LEU A 328 -5.16 42.46 33.22
C LEU A 328 -4.49 43.67 32.54
N ARG A 329 -4.16 44.73 33.29
CA ARG A 329 -3.48 45.92 32.77
C ARG A 329 -2.02 45.64 32.40
N GLN A 330 -1.43 44.60 32.99
CA GLN A 330 -0.04 44.20 32.79
C GLN A 330 0.08 43.00 31.83
N LEU A 331 -1.04 42.46 31.33
CA LEU A 331 -1.04 41.37 30.38
C LEU A 331 -0.36 41.80 29.08
N LYS A 332 0.70 41.08 28.71
CA LYS A 332 1.30 41.22 27.38
C LYS A 332 0.32 40.64 26.36
N GLY A 333 0.10 41.38 25.26
CA GLY A 333 -0.80 40.93 24.21
C GLY A 333 -0.37 39.58 23.64
N CYS A 334 -1.21 38.56 23.81
CA CYS A 334 -1.01 37.23 23.22
C CYS A 334 -1.38 37.22 21.72
N SER A 335 -1.18 36.07 21.06
CA SER A 335 -1.19 35.97 19.61
C SER A 335 -2.54 36.34 18.97
N THR A 336 -2.51 36.63 17.66
CA THR A 336 -3.72 37.04 16.94
C THR A 336 -4.68 35.86 16.75
N LEU A 337 -5.93 36.00 17.21
CA LEU A 337 -7.01 35.02 17.00
C LEU A 337 -7.15 34.60 15.53
N ALA A 338 -6.88 35.50 14.59
CA ALA A 338 -6.90 35.19 13.16
C ALA A 338 -5.94 34.04 12.78
N LYS A 339 -4.75 33.97 13.40
CA LYS A 339 -3.79 32.88 13.17
C LYS A 339 -4.30 31.56 13.73
N ASP A 340 -4.89 31.57 14.93
CA ASP A 340 -5.52 30.39 15.52
C ASP A 340 -6.67 29.88 14.65
N ARG A 341 -7.59 30.78 14.23
CA ARG A 341 -8.70 30.41 13.32
C ARG A 341 -8.20 29.85 11.99
N PHE A 342 -7.16 30.46 11.41
CA PHE A 342 -6.55 29.96 10.18
C PHE A 342 -5.96 28.56 10.38
N LYS A 343 -5.26 28.32 11.49
CA LYS A 343 -4.73 27.00 11.84
C LYS A 343 -5.81 25.98 12.11
N SER A 344 -6.93 26.37 12.72
CA SER A 344 -8.12 25.53 12.84
C SER A 344 -8.72 25.14 11.47
N LEU A 345 -8.72 26.05 10.50
CA LEU A 345 -9.17 25.72 9.12
C LEU A 345 -8.22 24.73 8.43
N GLU A 346 -6.91 24.88 8.62
CA GLU A 346 -5.93 23.90 8.13
C GLU A 346 -6.11 22.54 8.82
N LYS A 347 -6.26 22.53 10.15
CA LYS A 347 -6.44 21.31 10.95
C LYS A 347 -7.70 20.54 10.54
N ARG A 348 -8.78 21.25 10.22
CA ARG A 348 -10.03 20.67 9.72
C ARG A 348 -9.98 20.20 8.27
N GLY A 349 -8.91 20.49 7.53
CA GLY A 349 -8.84 20.19 6.10
C GLY A 349 -9.82 21.03 5.28
N LEU A 350 -10.08 22.28 5.70
CA LEU A 350 -10.79 23.25 4.87
C LEU A 350 -9.82 24.08 4.03
N VAL A 351 -8.63 24.33 4.58
CA VAL A 351 -7.55 25.07 3.92
C VAL A 351 -6.34 24.16 3.81
N VAL A 352 -5.64 24.23 2.68
CA VAL A 352 -4.41 23.45 2.46
C VAL A 352 -3.25 24.11 3.22
N PRO A 353 -2.46 23.37 4.01
CA PRO A 353 -1.24 23.91 4.60
C PRO A 353 -0.26 24.39 3.52
N THR A 354 0.15 25.66 3.59
CA THR A 354 1.09 26.25 2.64
C THR A 354 2.39 26.67 3.33
N ALA A 355 3.53 26.39 2.70
CA ALA A 355 4.79 26.99 3.13
C ALA A 355 4.82 28.47 2.77
N ARG A 356 5.43 29.29 3.63
CA ARG A 356 5.62 30.71 3.37
C ARG A 356 6.58 30.87 2.19
N ASN A 357 6.04 31.25 1.04
CA ASN A 357 6.81 31.44 -0.17
C ASN A 357 7.61 32.76 -0.05
N ARG A 358 8.82 32.70 0.49
CA ARG A 358 9.74 33.84 0.47
C ARG A 358 10.25 33.95 -0.97
N ARG A 359 9.79 34.95 -1.70
CA ARG A 359 10.44 35.32 -2.95
C ARG A 359 11.89 35.65 -2.59
N SER A 360 12.83 34.80 -3.01
CA SER A 360 14.24 35.15 -2.94
C SER A 360 14.38 36.45 -3.70
N ARG A 361 14.69 37.54 -3.00
CA ARG A 361 15.19 38.73 -3.67
C ARG A 361 16.50 38.28 -4.30
N ARG A 362 16.49 38.17 -5.63
CA ARG A 362 17.71 37.94 -6.42
C ARG A 362 18.57 39.19 -6.37
#